data_AF-A0A529LWX1-F1
#
_entry.id   AF-A0A529LWX1-F1
#
_cell.length_a   1.000
_cell.length_b   1.000
_cell.length_c   1.000
_cell.angle_alpha   90.00
_cell.angle_beta   90.00
_cell.angle_gamma   90.00
#
_symmetry.space_group_name_H-M   'P 1'
#
loop_
_entity.id
_entity.type
_entity.pdbx_description
1 polymer ?
#
loop_
_entity_poly.entity_id
_entity_poly.type
_entity_poly.pdbx_seq_one_letter_code
_entity_poly.pdbx_strand_id
1 'polypeptide(L)'
;MAEIIGTRVNWTQVDQGTPVHMESSNGYLLCLQRRYLPSYPYWVNGKPVSSMPLHGGQFLFLDLNEDHASVTKGTVDCLSMYTSGEALQRFQDEHDLRPVGKLRTANGVALSDPTISNLGECLVPAFERPDTMARLFADQLATALMTHLIAFYSEQPAALRPVRG
;
A
#
# COMPACT_ATOMS: atom_id res chain seq x y z
N MET A 1 -5.04 -1.31 17.81
CA MET A 1 -5.25 -0.18 16.90
C MET A 1 -4.45 -0.43 15.64
N ALA A 2 -5.01 -0.21 14.45
CA ALA A 2 -4.24 -0.35 13.21
C ALA A 2 -3.12 0.68 13.13
N GLU A 3 -1.90 0.21 12.89
CA GLU A 3 -0.72 1.05 12.76
C GLU A 3 -0.32 1.10 11.29
N ILE A 4 -0.74 2.16 10.61
CA ILE A 4 -0.38 2.45 9.23
C ILE A 4 0.35 3.79 9.20
N ILE A 5 1.59 3.78 8.73
CA ILE A 5 2.38 4.99 8.51
C ILE A 5 2.22 5.36 7.05
N GLY A 6 1.65 6.54 6.77
CA GLY A 6 1.38 6.97 5.41
C GLY A 6 1.95 8.36 5.10
N THR A 7 2.29 8.57 3.84
CA THR A 7 2.66 9.87 3.30
C THR A 7 2.22 10.00 1.85
N ARG A 8 1.96 11.24 1.41
CA ARG A 8 1.78 11.54 0.00
C ARG A 8 3.14 11.81 -0.62
N VAL A 9 3.46 11.06 -1.66
CA VAL A 9 4.69 11.23 -2.43
C VAL A 9 4.32 11.91 -3.74
N ASN A 10 4.85 13.12 -3.95
CA ASN A 10 4.64 13.86 -5.18
C ASN A 10 5.94 14.49 -5.72
N TRP A 11 6.13 14.38 -7.03
CA TRP A 11 7.13 15.17 -7.75
C TRP A 11 6.72 15.30 -9.21
N THR A 12 7.17 16.38 -9.85
CA THR A 12 6.88 16.67 -11.26
C THR A 12 8.12 16.58 -12.11
N GLN A 13 8.01 15.87 -13.23
CA GLN A 13 8.89 15.97 -14.40
C GLN A 13 10.39 15.87 -14.11
N VAL A 14 10.86 14.66 -13.79
CA VAL A 14 12.30 14.36 -13.67
C VAL A 14 12.80 13.73 -14.97
N ASP A 15 13.54 14.49 -15.78
CA ASP A 15 14.00 14.07 -17.12
C ASP A 15 14.97 12.89 -17.08
N GLN A 16 15.86 12.83 -16.08
CA GLN A 16 16.86 11.76 -15.96
C GLN A 16 16.34 10.50 -15.26
N GLY A 17 15.08 10.49 -14.81
CA GLY A 17 14.54 9.46 -13.93
C GLY A 17 15.12 9.56 -12.53
N THR A 18 14.29 9.29 -11.53
CA THR A 18 14.71 9.30 -10.12
C THR A 18 14.96 7.86 -9.69
N PRO A 19 16.18 7.50 -9.28
CA PRO A 19 16.41 6.24 -8.57
C PRO A 19 15.61 6.27 -7.28
N VAL A 20 14.72 5.29 -7.11
CA VAL A 20 14.00 5.06 -5.87
C VAL A 20 14.42 3.70 -5.36
N HIS A 21 14.96 3.68 -4.15
CA HIS A 21 15.30 2.47 -3.43
C HIS A 21 14.44 2.42 -2.18
N MET A 22 13.71 1.33 -2.02
CA MET A 22 12.91 1.06 -0.85
C MET A 22 13.68 0.01 -0.07
N GLU A 23 14.30 0.44 1.03
CA GLU A 23 15.05 -0.45 1.90
C GLU A 23 14.14 -1.56 2.41
N SER A 24 14.72 -2.76 2.52
CA SER A 24 13.99 -3.87 3.09
C SER A 24 13.64 -3.57 4.55
N SER A 25 12.39 -3.77 4.89
CA SER A 25 11.85 -3.62 6.24
C SER A 25 10.83 -4.73 6.47
N ASN A 26 10.74 -5.24 7.70
CA ASN A 26 9.81 -6.31 8.03
C ASN A 26 8.36 -5.81 7.95
N GLY A 27 7.73 -5.89 6.78
CA GLY A 27 6.38 -5.37 6.56
C GLY A 27 5.96 -5.28 5.10
N TYR A 28 4.89 -4.53 4.87
CA TYR A 28 4.24 -4.38 3.56
C TYR A 28 4.05 -2.90 3.22
N LEU A 29 4.20 -2.58 1.94
CA LEU A 29 4.00 -1.24 1.41
C LEU A 29 2.90 -1.24 0.35
N LEU A 30 1.92 -0.35 0.53
CA LEU A 30 0.90 -0.06 -0.45
C LEU A 30 1.18 1.31 -1.08
N CYS A 31 1.41 1.33 -2.39
CA CYS A 31 1.60 2.55 -3.16
C CYS A 31 0.39 2.79 -4.06
N LEU A 32 -0.59 3.57 -3.57
CA LEU A 32 -1.81 3.92 -4.31
C LEU A 32 -1.53 5.08 -5.25
N GLN A 33 -1.59 4.80 -6.55
CA GLN A 33 -1.32 5.78 -7.58
C GLN A 33 -2.53 6.69 -7.81
N ARG A 34 -2.30 8.00 -7.89
CA ARG A 34 -3.36 9.01 -8.10
C ARG A 34 -3.37 9.57 -9.52
N ARG A 35 -2.26 9.43 -10.24
CA ARG A 35 -2.08 9.89 -11.63
C ARG A 35 -1.44 8.80 -12.48
N TYR A 36 -1.62 8.86 -13.80
CA TYR A 36 -0.94 7.90 -14.67
C TYR A 36 0.59 7.90 -14.46
N LEU A 37 1.15 6.71 -14.28
CA LEU A 37 2.58 6.45 -14.19
C LEU A 37 2.93 5.42 -15.28
N PRO A 38 3.74 5.76 -16.29
CA PRO A 38 4.18 4.80 -17.30
C PRO A 38 4.99 3.67 -16.65
N SER A 39 5.16 2.56 -17.36
CA SER A 39 6.08 1.51 -16.90
C SER A 39 7.51 2.05 -16.77
N TYR A 40 8.24 1.53 -15.79
CA TYR A 40 9.57 1.98 -15.43
C TYR A 40 10.48 0.80 -15.08
N PRO A 41 11.80 0.90 -15.28
CA PRO A 41 12.73 -0.13 -14.84
C PRO A 41 12.54 -0.43 -13.35
N TYR A 42 12.33 -1.69 -13.01
CA TYR A 42 12.02 -2.18 -11.67
C TYR A 42 12.80 -3.46 -11.37
N TRP A 43 13.34 -3.56 -10.16
CA TRP A 43 14.10 -4.70 -9.69
C TRP A 43 13.60 -5.13 -8.32
N VAL A 44 13.62 -6.43 -8.10
CA VAL A 44 13.38 -7.05 -6.80
C VAL A 44 14.54 -7.97 -6.48
N ASN A 45 15.17 -7.78 -5.33
CA ASN A 45 16.38 -8.51 -4.92
C ASN A 45 17.48 -8.47 -6.02
N GLY A 46 17.67 -7.29 -6.62
CA GLY A 46 18.61 -7.06 -7.72
C GLY A 46 18.23 -7.66 -9.07
N LYS A 47 17.10 -8.38 -9.18
CA LYS A 47 16.66 -9.02 -10.43
C LYS A 47 15.62 -8.15 -11.14
N PRO A 48 15.73 -7.92 -12.45
CA PRO A 48 14.75 -7.13 -13.19
C PRO A 48 13.40 -7.83 -13.21
N VAL A 49 12.33 -7.08 -12.95
CA VAL A 49 10.94 -7.54 -12.99
C VAL A 49 10.17 -6.67 -13.98
N SER A 50 9.28 -7.28 -14.75
CA SER A 50 8.38 -6.53 -15.63
C SER A 50 7.48 -5.62 -14.80
N SER A 51 7.49 -4.32 -15.07
CA SER A 51 6.57 -3.37 -14.46
C SER A 51 5.45 -3.01 -15.43
N MET A 52 4.22 -3.06 -14.93
CA MET A 52 3.06 -2.55 -15.64
C MET A 52 2.95 -1.03 -15.44
N PRO A 53 2.39 -0.28 -16.41
CA PRO A 53 1.95 1.07 -16.14
C PRO A 53 0.85 1.07 -15.06
N LEU A 54 0.78 2.14 -14.27
CA LEU A 54 -0.26 2.36 -13.27
C LEU A 54 -1.17 3.52 -13.67
N HIS A 55 -2.47 3.32 -13.57
CA HIS A 55 -3.49 4.35 -13.70
C HIS A 55 -3.93 4.85 -12.31
N GLY A 56 -4.60 6.01 -12.28
CA GLY A 56 -5.18 6.52 -11.03
C GLY A 56 -6.16 5.51 -10.42
N GLY A 57 -6.06 5.32 -9.11
CA GLY A 57 -6.83 4.33 -8.35
C GLY A 57 -6.23 2.92 -8.34
N GLN A 58 -5.22 2.63 -9.16
CA GLN A 58 -4.45 1.39 -9.07
C GLN A 58 -3.32 1.52 -8.07
N PHE A 59 -2.82 0.39 -7.58
CA PHE A 59 -1.75 0.39 -6.59
C PHE A 59 -0.74 -0.73 -6.83
N LEU A 60 0.46 -0.53 -6.30
CA LEU A 60 1.41 -1.60 -6.05
C LEU A 60 1.27 -2.06 -4.61
N PHE A 61 1.38 -3.37 -4.39
CA PHE A 61 1.44 -3.95 -3.07
C PHE A 61 2.70 -4.79 -2.95
N LEU A 62 3.62 -4.35 -2.10
CA LEU A 62 5.00 -4.81 -2.03
C LEU A 62 5.28 -5.48 -0.69
N ASP A 63 6.01 -6.60 -0.71
CA ASP A 63 6.54 -7.27 0.47
C ASP A 63 7.92 -6.67 0.76
N LEU A 64 8.02 -5.76 1.74
CA LEU A 64 9.28 -5.10 2.05
C LEU A 64 10.29 -6.01 2.75
N ASN A 65 9.98 -7.30 2.97
CA ASN A 65 11.02 -8.29 3.27
C ASN A 65 11.94 -8.53 2.05
N GLU A 66 11.55 -8.07 0.86
CA GLU A 66 12.37 -8.02 -0.34
C GLU A 66 12.97 -6.62 -0.56
N ASP A 67 14.11 -6.58 -1.26
CA ASP A 67 14.75 -5.33 -1.67
C ASP A 67 14.13 -4.82 -2.97
N HIS A 68 13.58 -3.61 -2.98
CA HIS A 68 12.91 -3.04 -4.15
C HIS A 68 13.65 -1.80 -4.67
N ALA A 69 13.94 -1.79 -5.97
CA ALA A 69 14.57 -0.66 -6.63
C ALA A 69 13.87 -0.30 -7.94
N SER A 70 13.83 0.98 -8.28
CA SER A 70 13.28 1.46 -9.55
C SER A 70 13.97 2.70 -10.06
N VAL A 71 13.82 2.97 -11.36
CA VAL A 71 14.18 4.26 -11.96
C VAL A 71 12.91 4.90 -12.52
N THR A 72 12.24 5.71 -11.72
CA THR A 72 10.94 6.27 -12.06
C THR A 72 11.07 7.55 -12.87
N LYS A 73 10.40 7.60 -14.03
CA LYS A 73 10.36 8.78 -14.92
C LYS A 73 8.98 9.40 -14.93
N GLY A 74 8.94 10.72 -15.11
CA GLY A 74 7.69 11.48 -15.22
C GLY A 74 7.18 11.99 -13.87
N THR A 75 5.89 12.31 -13.84
CA THR A 75 5.21 12.87 -12.67
C THR A 75 4.69 11.74 -11.80
N VAL A 76 5.08 11.72 -10.53
CA VAL A 76 4.55 10.80 -9.53
C VAL A 76 3.62 11.57 -8.59
N ASP A 77 2.48 10.96 -8.30
CA ASP A 77 1.55 11.39 -7.27
C ASP A 77 0.90 10.12 -6.73
N CYS A 78 1.37 9.65 -5.57
CA CYS A 78 0.88 8.45 -4.93
C CYS A 78 0.77 8.60 -3.41
N LEU A 79 -0.05 7.75 -2.80
CA LEU A 79 -0.05 7.54 -1.35
C LEU A 79 0.78 6.31 -1.05
N SER A 80 1.82 6.49 -0.25
CA SER A 80 2.66 5.42 0.24
C SER A 80 2.24 5.10 1.67
N MET A 81 1.78 3.88 1.92
CA MET A 81 1.26 3.43 3.21
C MET A 81 1.95 2.13 3.63
N TYR A 82 2.63 2.17 4.76
CA TYR A 82 3.42 1.08 5.33
C TYR A 82 2.74 0.49 6.56
N THR A 83 2.78 -0.83 6.68
CA THR A 83 2.51 -1.56 7.92
C THR A 83 3.63 -2.54 8.18
N SER A 84 4.12 -2.59 9.41
CA SER A 84 5.09 -3.60 9.81
C SER A 84 4.41 -4.96 9.97
N GLY A 85 5.19 -6.05 9.89
CA GLY A 85 4.71 -7.39 10.21
C GLY A 85 4.26 -7.51 11.67
N GLU A 86 4.91 -6.78 12.59
CA GLU A 86 4.53 -6.73 14.00
C GLU A 86 3.17 -6.04 14.20
N ALA A 87 2.95 -4.89 13.53
CA ALA A 87 1.67 -4.20 13.55
C ALA A 87 0.54 -5.07 13.00
N LEU A 88 0.81 -5.80 11.92
CA LEU A 88 -0.14 -6.74 11.33
C LEU A 88 -0.47 -7.90 12.30
N GLN A 89 0.52 -8.47 12.98
CA GLN A 89 0.31 -9.52 13.97
C GLN A 89 -0.51 -9.01 15.15
N ARG A 90 -0.11 -7.86 15.73
CA ARG A 90 -0.81 -7.22 16.85
C ARG A 90 -2.27 -6.92 16.51
N PHE A 91 -2.53 -6.42 15.30
CA PHE A 91 -3.88 -6.15 14.83
C PHE A 91 -4.73 -7.42 14.78
N GLN A 92 -4.16 -8.55 14.32
CA GLN A 92 -4.89 -9.81 14.30
C GLN A 92 -5.21 -10.30 15.71
N ASP A 93 -4.23 -10.23 16.61
CA ASP A 93 -4.38 -10.66 18.01
C ASP A 93 -5.45 -9.83 18.75
N GLU A 94 -5.44 -8.50 18.58
CA GLU A 94 -6.41 -7.60 19.21
C GLU A 94 -7.85 -7.78 18.72
N HIS A 95 -8.02 -8.29 17.50
CA HIS A 95 -9.32 -8.45 16.85
C HIS A 95 -9.76 -9.92 16.72
N ASP A 96 -9.09 -10.85 17.42
CA ASP A 96 -9.35 -12.29 17.38
C ASP A 96 -9.40 -12.85 15.95
N LEU A 97 -8.61 -12.27 15.04
CA LEU A 97 -8.49 -12.73 13.67
C LEU A 97 -7.55 -13.94 13.63
N ARG A 98 -7.85 -14.90 12.75
CA ARG A 98 -6.93 -16.03 12.54
C ARG A 98 -5.59 -15.50 12.03
N PRO A 99 -4.46 -15.99 12.58
CA PRO A 99 -3.16 -15.69 12.01
C PRO A 99 -3.15 -16.02 10.53
N VAL A 100 -3.01 -15.00 9.70
CA VAL A 100 -2.75 -15.15 8.29
C VAL A 100 -1.25 -15.31 8.08
N GLY A 101 -0.87 -16.12 7.10
CA GLY A 101 0.52 -16.20 6.64
C GLY A 101 0.96 -14.89 5.99
N LYS A 102 1.67 -14.96 4.87
CA LYS A 102 2.03 -13.74 4.16
C LYS A 102 0.81 -13.10 3.51
N LEU A 103 0.86 -11.78 3.34
CA LEU A 103 -0.01 -11.08 2.41
C LEU A 103 0.50 -11.33 0.98
N ARG A 104 -0.43 -11.67 0.08
CA ARG A 104 -0.23 -11.89 -1.35
C ARG A 104 0.08 -10.55 -2.00
N THR A 105 1.36 -10.32 -2.22
CA THR A 105 1.89 -9.21 -3.00
C THR A 105 2.14 -9.64 -4.44
N ALA A 106 2.31 -8.67 -5.33
CA ALA A 106 2.55 -8.95 -6.74
C ALA A 106 3.54 -7.94 -7.31
N ASN A 107 4.80 -8.36 -7.42
CA ASN A 107 5.88 -7.51 -7.88
C ASN A 107 5.67 -7.04 -9.32
N GLY A 108 5.66 -5.72 -9.52
CA GLY A 108 5.51 -5.09 -10.83
C GLY A 108 4.10 -5.16 -11.43
N VAL A 109 3.11 -5.69 -10.69
CA VAL A 109 1.72 -5.84 -11.15
C VAL A 109 0.87 -4.70 -10.59
N ALA A 110 0.13 -4.02 -11.48
CA ALA A 110 -0.84 -3.01 -11.08
C ALA A 110 -2.13 -3.68 -10.57
N LEU A 111 -2.42 -3.54 -9.27
CA LEU A 111 -3.63 -4.04 -8.64
C LEU A 111 -4.75 -3.00 -8.70
N SER A 112 -5.99 -3.47 -8.78
CA SER A 112 -7.19 -2.63 -8.78
C SER A 112 -8.20 -3.17 -7.77
N ASP A 113 -8.46 -2.40 -6.72
CA ASP A 113 -9.45 -2.69 -5.69
C ASP A 113 -10.13 -1.36 -5.30
N PRO A 114 -11.43 -1.18 -5.65
CA PRO A 114 -12.15 0.05 -5.34
C PRO A 114 -12.25 0.36 -3.85
N THR A 115 -12.18 -0.65 -2.97
CA THR A 115 -12.24 -0.44 -1.52
C THR A 115 -10.94 0.21 -1.05
N ILE A 116 -9.80 -0.34 -1.47
CA ILE A 116 -8.48 0.21 -1.16
C ILE A 116 -8.34 1.62 -1.73
N SER A 117 -8.75 1.85 -2.98
CA SER A 117 -8.61 3.16 -3.60
C SER A 117 -9.43 4.23 -2.89
N ASN A 118 -10.68 3.93 -2.55
CA ASN A 118 -11.56 4.88 -1.85
C ASN A 118 -11.08 5.14 -0.42
N LEU A 119 -10.69 4.10 0.33
CA LEU A 119 -10.15 4.27 1.69
C LEU A 119 -8.85 5.08 1.68
N GLY A 120 -7.96 4.81 0.72
CA GLY A 120 -6.72 5.58 0.54
C GLY A 120 -6.99 7.05 0.25
N GLU A 121 -7.91 7.37 -0.65
CA GLU A 121 -8.26 8.77 -0.94
C GLU A 121 -8.88 9.49 0.28
N CYS A 122 -9.65 8.79 1.11
CA CYS A 122 -10.15 9.35 2.38
C CYS A 122 -9.03 9.69 3.38
N LEU A 123 -7.87 9.02 3.29
CA LEU A 123 -6.71 9.26 4.16
C LEU A 123 -5.81 10.41 3.68
N VAL A 124 -5.99 10.93 2.45
CA VAL A 124 -5.19 12.03 1.90
C VAL A 124 -5.12 13.25 2.83
N PRO A 125 -6.25 13.76 3.37
CA PRO A 125 -6.21 14.93 4.26
C PRO A 125 -5.40 14.67 5.53
N ALA A 126 -5.43 13.44 6.05
CA ALA A 126 -4.67 13.03 7.23
C ALA A 126 -3.17 13.14 7.00
N PHE A 127 -2.70 12.80 5.80
CA PHE A 127 -1.28 12.83 5.44
C PHE A 127 -0.80 14.23 5.04
N GLU A 128 -1.66 15.04 4.42
CA GLU A 128 -1.29 16.40 3.98
C GLU A 128 -1.42 17.45 5.10
N ARG A 129 -2.47 17.33 5.92
CA ARG A 129 -2.83 18.29 6.96
C ARG A 129 -3.41 17.54 8.17
N PRO A 130 -2.55 16.93 9.01
CA PRO A 130 -2.98 16.09 10.13
C PRO A 130 -4.02 16.77 11.04
N ASP A 131 -3.94 18.09 11.22
CA ASP A 131 -4.84 18.87 12.07
C ASP A 131 -6.27 19.02 11.52
N THR A 132 -6.50 18.64 10.26
CA THR A 132 -7.80 18.81 9.58
C THR A 132 -8.70 17.58 9.65
N MET A 133 -8.20 16.48 10.23
CA MET A 133 -8.95 15.23 10.34
C MET A 133 -8.96 14.75 11.79
N ALA A 134 -10.14 14.39 12.28
CA ALA A 134 -10.26 13.85 13.63
C ALA A 134 -9.44 12.54 13.72
N ARG A 135 -8.55 12.46 14.72
CA ARG A 135 -7.67 11.30 14.92
C ARG A 135 -8.44 9.98 14.94
N LEU A 136 -9.56 9.92 15.67
CA LEU A 136 -10.40 8.72 15.73
C LEU A 136 -10.94 8.31 14.34
N PHE A 137 -11.27 9.27 13.48
CA PHE A 137 -11.72 8.98 12.12
C PHE A 137 -10.57 8.41 11.26
N ALA A 138 -9.35 8.96 11.39
CA ALA A 138 -8.16 8.42 10.75
C ALA A 138 -7.87 6.98 11.20
N ASP A 139 -7.93 6.74 12.51
CA ASP A 139 -7.71 5.42 13.09
C ASP A 139 -8.76 4.40 12.60
N GLN A 140 -10.01 4.82 12.42
CA GLN A 140 -11.08 3.98 11.86
C GLN A 140 -10.85 3.64 10.39
N LEU A 141 -10.40 4.59 9.57
CA LEU A 141 -10.04 4.35 8.18
C LEU A 141 -8.85 3.41 8.05
N ALA A 142 -7.81 3.60 8.87
CA ALA A 142 -6.65 2.71 8.91
C ALA A 142 -7.05 1.29 9.35
N THR A 143 -7.94 1.17 10.34
CA THR A 143 -8.51 -0.11 10.78
C THR A 143 -9.28 -0.79 9.66
N ALA A 144 -10.15 -0.06 8.96
CA ALA A 144 -10.92 -0.61 7.83
C ALA A 144 -9.99 -1.09 6.71
N LEU A 145 -8.95 -0.32 6.38
CA LEU A 145 -7.96 -0.69 5.37
C LEU A 145 -7.20 -1.96 5.76
N MET A 146 -6.73 -2.04 7.01
CA MET A 146 -6.03 -3.21 7.53
C MET A 146 -6.91 -4.47 7.52
N THR A 147 -8.16 -4.35 7.97
CA THR A 147 -9.13 -5.45 7.94
C THR A 147 -9.37 -5.94 6.51
N HIS A 148 -9.52 -5.02 5.55
CA HIS A 148 -9.72 -5.38 4.15
C HIS A 148 -8.50 -6.07 3.54
N LEU A 149 -7.29 -5.57 3.83
CA LEU A 149 -6.03 -6.21 3.41
C LEU A 149 -5.91 -7.63 3.95
N ILE A 150 -6.14 -7.84 5.25
CA ILE A 150 -6.07 -9.18 5.86
C ILE A 150 -7.10 -10.11 5.22
N ALA A 151 -8.33 -9.65 5.02
CA ALA A 151 -9.41 -10.50 4.53
C ALA A 151 -9.22 -10.95 3.07
N PHE A 152 -8.78 -10.04 2.20
CA PHE A 152 -8.73 -10.27 0.76
C PHE A 152 -7.33 -10.53 0.21
N TYR A 153 -6.28 -10.11 0.93
CA TYR A 153 -4.91 -10.24 0.46
C TYR A 153 -4.10 -11.26 1.25
N SER A 154 -4.61 -11.94 2.27
CA SER A 154 -3.87 -13.06 2.86
C SER A 154 -3.74 -14.27 1.90
N GLU A 155 -2.66 -15.05 2.07
CA GLU A 155 -2.51 -16.36 1.40
C GLU A 155 -3.64 -17.33 1.74
N GLN A 156 -4.20 -17.20 2.94
CA GLN A 156 -5.39 -17.92 3.40
C GLN A 156 -6.50 -16.90 3.69
N PRO A 157 -7.32 -16.54 2.68
CA PRO A 157 -8.38 -15.54 2.83
C PRO A 157 -9.26 -15.86 4.03
N ALA A 158 -9.53 -14.87 4.87
CA ALA A 158 -10.50 -15.03 5.93
C ALA A 158 -11.85 -15.43 5.32
N ALA A 159 -12.56 -16.36 5.95
CA ALA A 159 -13.92 -16.70 5.52
C ALA A 159 -14.82 -15.48 5.75
N LEU A 160 -15.00 -14.66 4.71
CA LEU A 160 -15.84 -13.48 4.77
C LEU A 160 -17.29 -13.91 4.93
N ARG A 161 -17.95 -13.35 5.95
CA ARG A 161 -19.40 -13.43 6.07
C ARG A 161 -20.00 -12.28 5.24
N PRO A 162 -20.98 -12.54 4.37
CA PRO A 162 -21.68 -11.48 3.66
C PRO A 162 -22.27 -10.50 4.68
N VAL A 163 -22.10 -9.20 4.44
CA VAL A 163 -22.86 -8.18 5.18
C VAL A 163 -24.32 -8.40 4.84
N ARG A 164 -25.12 -8.78 5.83
CA ARG A 164 -26.58 -8.75 5.70
C ARG A 164 -27.02 -7.32 5.93
N GLY A 165 -27.60 -6.72 4.89
CA GLY A 165 -28.32 -5.44 4.99
C GLY A 165 -29.68 -5.62 5.65
#